data_AF-A0A930SVD1-F1
#
_entry.id   AF-A0A930SVD1-F1
#
_cell.length_a   1.000
_cell.length_b   1.000
_cell.length_c   1.000
_cell.angle_alpha   90.00
_cell.angle_beta   90.00
_cell.angle_gamma   90.00
#
_symmetry.space_group_name_H-M   'P 1'
#
loop_
_entity.id
_entity.type
_entity.pdbx_description
1 polymer ?
#
loop_
_entity_poly.entity_id
_entity_poly.type
_entity_poly.pdbx_seq_one_letter_code
_entity_poly.pdbx_strand_id
1 'polypeptide(L)'
;MSRYRYRYLRTMYDKIVGVAVELPSGELIMQVGREMIEFGAGAPKLEMLNLYVEKIADKPKFKALQIYDVSRIYTTQNFRSCQQLMDEGKNFLVE
;
A
#
# COMPACT_ATOMS: atom_id res chain seq x y z
N MET A 1 6.96 21.29 -3.60
CA MET A 1 5.94 20.26 -3.84
C MET A 1 6.00 19.23 -2.74
N SER A 2 4.86 18.81 -2.20
CA SER A 2 4.81 17.83 -1.12
C SER A 2 5.25 16.45 -1.62
N ARG A 3 6.05 15.74 -0.84
CA ARG A 3 6.59 14.42 -1.19
C ARG A 3 5.77 13.35 -0.47
N TYR A 4 5.12 12.48 -1.24
CA TYR A 4 4.36 11.35 -0.73
C TYR A 4 5.27 10.14 -0.65
N ARG A 5 5.09 9.31 0.38
CA ARG A 5 5.82 8.06 0.55
C ARG A 5 4.83 6.91 0.42
N TYR A 6 5.20 5.83 -0.27
CA TYR A 6 4.26 4.72 -0.45
C TYR A 6 4.97 3.36 -0.54
N ARG A 7 4.22 2.30 -0.28
CA ARG A 7 4.65 0.89 -0.41
C ARG A 7 3.55 0.09 -1.08
N TYR A 8 3.94 -0.81 -1.98
CA TYR A 8 3.02 -1.78 -2.56
C TYR A 8 2.82 -2.97 -1.63
N LEU A 9 1.60 -3.47 -1.61
CA LEU A 9 1.22 -4.75 -1.01
C LEU A 9 1.26 -5.79 -2.13
N ARG A 10 2.04 -6.85 -1.94
CA ARG A 10 2.28 -7.87 -2.96
C ARG A 10 1.85 -9.25 -2.49
N THR A 11 1.49 -10.10 -3.46
CA THR A 11 1.29 -11.53 -3.22
C THR A 11 2.60 -12.30 -3.33
N MET A 12 2.58 -13.57 -2.96
CA MET A 12 3.71 -14.50 -3.16
C MET A 12 4.14 -14.65 -4.65
N TYR A 13 3.28 -14.24 -5.60
CA TYR A 13 3.57 -14.25 -7.04
C TYR A 13 3.98 -12.87 -7.56
N ASP A 14 4.45 -11.99 -6.67
CA ASP A 14 4.88 -10.62 -6.94
C ASP A 14 3.80 -9.71 -7.57
N LYS A 15 2.53 -10.07 -7.45
CA LYS A 15 1.42 -9.25 -7.96
C LYS A 15 1.06 -8.15 -6.97
N ILE A 16 0.99 -6.91 -7.44
CA ILE A 16 0.52 -5.78 -6.66
C ILE A 16 -1.00 -5.90 -6.46
N VAL A 17 -1.40 -6.03 -5.20
CA VAL A 17 -2.81 -6.15 -4.77
C VAL A 17 -3.26 -4.98 -3.92
N GLY A 18 -2.35 -4.07 -3.58
CA GLY A 18 -2.67 -2.86 -2.85
C GLY A 18 -1.49 -1.89 -2.76
N VAL A 19 -1.75 -0.74 -2.17
CA VAL A 19 -0.74 0.29 -1.89
C VAL A 19 -1.08 1.00 -0.60
N ALA A 20 -0.09 1.28 0.23
CA ALA A 20 -0.21 2.18 1.37
C ALA A 20 0.59 3.46 1.07
N VAL A 21 0.01 4.61 1.39
CA VAL A 21 0.57 5.93 1.14
C VAL A 21 0.55 6.73 2.44
N GLU A 22 1.73 7.21 2.85
CA GLU A 22 1.87 8.19 3.91
C GLU A 22 1.76 9.59 3.28
N LEU A 23 0.74 10.32 3.71
CA LEU A 23 0.51 11.70 3.33
C LEU A 23 1.52 12.63 4.02
N PRO A 24 1.77 13.83 3.47
CA PRO A 24 2.62 14.83 4.12
C PRO A 24 2.15 15.25 5.52
N SER A 25 0.85 15.11 5.81
CA SER A 25 0.24 15.31 7.13
C SER A 25 0.65 14.25 8.15
N GLY A 26 1.24 13.13 7.71
CA GLY A 26 1.58 11.98 8.53
C GLY A 26 0.47 10.93 8.64
N GLU A 27 -0.68 11.18 7.99
CA GLU A 27 -1.78 10.21 7.87
C GLU A 27 -1.40 9.09 6.91
N LEU A 28 -1.92 7.89 7.17
CA LEU A 28 -1.74 6.74 6.29
C LEU A 28 -3.07 6.40 5.63
N ILE A 29 -3.06 6.30 4.31
CA ILE A 29 -4.17 5.76 3.53
C ILE A 29 -3.69 4.50 2.82
N MET A 30 -4.56 3.51 2.69
CA MET A 30 -4.20 2.25 2.05
C MET A 30 -5.35 1.75 1.20
N GLN A 31 -5.03 1.29 0.00
CA GLN A 31 -5.98 0.59 -0.85
C GLN A 31 -5.57 -0.88 -0.95
N VAL A 32 -6.54 -1.78 -0.77
CA VAL A 32 -6.36 -3.22 -0.92
C VAL A 32 -7.48 -3.76 -1.82
N GLY A 33 -7.11 -4.24 -3.01
CA GLY A 33 -8.06 -4.51 -4.07
C GLY A 33 -8.84 -3.24 -4.44
N ARG A 34 -10.15 -3.26 -4.20
CA ARG A 34 -11.07 -2.12 -4.44
C ARG A 34 -11.42 -1.33 -3.18
N GLU A 35 -10.95 -1.76 -2.01
CA GLU A 35 -11.31 -1.13 -0.75
C GLU A 35 -10.26 -0.12 -0.30
N MET A 36 -10.72 1.05 0.13
CA MET A 36 -9.92 2.03 0.84
C MET A 36 -10.00 1.79 2.34
N ILE A 37 -8.84 1.87 2.98
CA ILE A 37 -8.63 1.74 4.42
C ILE A 37 -7.91 3.01 4.85
N GLU A 38 -8.62 3.85 5.59
CA GLU A 38 -8.07 5.04 6.21
C GLU A 38 -7.64 4.69 7.63
N PHE A 39 -6.42 5.07 7.99
CA PHE A 39 -5.94 4.91 9.35
C PHE A 39 -6.11 6.25 10.09
N GLY A 40 -6.79 6.23 11.23
CA GLY A 40 -7.02 7.43 12.04
C GLY A 40 -5.76 7.94 12.75
N ALA A 41 -5.93 8.91 13.66
CA ALA A 41 -4.86 9.44 14.51
C ALA A 41 -4.28 8.32 15.41
N GLY A 42 -3.12 7.79 15.02
CA GLY A 42 -2.57 6.53 15.56
C GLY A 42 -2.18 5.53 14.47
N ALA A 43 -2.36 5.91 13.21
CA ALA A 43 -1.91 5.17 12.04
C ALA A 43 -0.45 4.72 12.19
N PRO A 44 -0.14 3.46 11.83
CA PRO A 44 1.23 3.01 11.81
C PRO A 44 2.02 3.79 10.77
N LYS A 45 3.30 4.04 11.07
CA LYS A 45 4.23 4.56 10.08
C LYS A 45 4.43 3.54 8.95
N LEU A 46 4.72 4.04 7.76
CA LEU A 46 4.87 3.22 6.55
C LEU A 46 5.94 2.12 6.70
N GLU A 47 6.94 2.38 7.55
CA GLU A 47 8.00 1.46 7.97
C GLU A 47 7.45 0.25 8.74
N MET A 48 6.44 0.47 9.58
CA MET A 48 5.83 -0.54 10.44
C MET A 48 4.69 -1.31 9.76
N LEU A 49 4.38 -1.00 8.50
CA LEU A 49 3.25 -1.58 7.79
C LEU A 49 3.28 -3.12 7.77
N ASN A 50 4.48 -3.72 7.65
CA ASN A 50 4.72 -5.16 7.75
C ASN A 50 3.96 -5.83 8.92
N LEU A 51 3.95 -5.18 10.10
CA LEU A 51 3.32 -5.71 11.31
C LEU A 51 1.79 -5.75 11.24
N TYR A 52 1.20 -5.02 10.29
CA TYR A 52 -0.24 -4.89 10.11
C TYR A 52 -0.75 -5.64 8.88
N VAL A 53 0.11 -5.87 7.88
CA VAL A 53 -0.25 -6.56 6.65
C VAL A 53 -0.78 -7.96 6.93
N GLU A 54 -0.15 -8.72 7.83
CA GLU A 54 -0.63 -10.04 8.22
C GLU A 54 -2.07 -9.99 8.76
N LYS A 55 -2.34 -9.04 9.67
CA LYS A 55 -3.69 -8.84 10.23
C LYS A 55 -4.71 -8.41 9.18
N ILE A 56 -4.29 -7.70 8.14
CA ILE A 56 -5.15 -7.30 7.03
C ILE A 56 -5.41 -8.51 6.12
N ALA A 57 -4.37 -9.26 5.78
CA ALA A 57 -4.44 -10.46 4.96
C ALA A 57 -5.34 -11.55 5.58
N ASP A 58 -5.35 -11.64 6.91
CA ASP A 58 -6.18 -12.59 7.65
C ASP A 58 -7.68 -12.26 7.64
N LYS A 59 -8.06 -11.02 7.30
CA LYS A 59 -9.49 -10.67 7.20
C LYS A 59 -10.14 -11.50 6.08
N PRO A 60 -11.31 -12.13 6.32
CA PRO A 60 -11.96 -12.99 5.32
C PRO A 60 -12.11 -12.36 3.94
N LYS A 61 -12.37 -11.05 3.89
CA LYS A 61 -12.51 -10.27 2.65
C LYS A 61 -11.22 -10.09 1.84
N PHE A 62 -10.05 -10.16 2.47
CA PHE A 62 -8.74 -10.00 1.82
C PHE A 62 -7.96 -11.32 1.73
N LYS A 63 -8.45 -12.38 2.35
CA LYS A 63 -7.81 -13.71 2.35
C LYS A 63 -7.58 -14.25 0.94
N ALA A 64 -8.49 -13.97 0.01
CA ALA A 64 -8.37 -14.36 -1.40
C ALA A 64 -7.23 -13.63 -2.14
N LEU A 65 -6.79 -12.47 -1.64
CA LEU A 65 -5.71 -11.69 -2.25
C LEU A 65 -4.32 -12.25 -1.96
N GLN A 66 -4.18 -13.16 -0.98
CA GLN A 66 -2.91 -13.81 -0.64
C GLN A 66 -1.76 -12.82 -0.46
N ILE A 67 -2.01 -11.74 0.27
CA ILE A 67 -1.00 -10.71 0.57
C ILE A 67 0.09 -11.35 1.41
N TYR A 68 1.34 -11.22 0.99
CA TYR A 68 2.48 -11.89 1.58
C TYR A 68 3.56 -10.91 2.05
N ASP A 69 3.79 -9.83 1.32
CA ASP A 69 4.89 -8.90 1.59
C ASP A 69 4.52 -7.45 1.23
N VAL A 70 5.29 -6.50 1.77
CA VAL A 70 5.31 -5.11 1.29
C VAL A 70 6.66 -4.74 0.71
N SER A 71 6.60 -4.16 -0.49
CA SER A 71 7.76 -3.68 -1.24
C SER A 71 8.57 -2.64 -0.46
N ARG A 72 9.70 -2.20 -1.03
CA ARG A 72 10.45 -1.03 -0.52
C ARG A 72 9.57 0.22 -0.45
N ILE A 73 10.00 1.21 0.34
CA ILE A 73 9.38 2.53 0.40
C ILE A 73 9.81 3.35 -0.83
N TYR A 74 8.83 3.80 -1.59
CA TYR A 74 9.00 4.69 -2.73
C TYR A 74 8.54 6.10 -2.37
N THR A 75 8.89 7.06 -3.23
CA THR A 75 8.42 8.44 -3.07
C THR A 75 7.94 9.00 -4.39
N THR A 76 6.88 9.80 -4.37
CA THR A 76 6.38 10.52 -5.55
C THR A 76 5.96 11.95 -5.19
N GLN A 77 5.96 12.83 -6.19
CA GLN A 77 5.37 14.16 -6.11
C GLN A 77 4.05 14.24 -6.90
N ASN A 78 3.71 13.20 -7.66
CA ASN A 78 2.60 13.17 -8.61
C ASN A 78 1.43 12.31 -8.11
N PHE A 79 1.25 12.22 -6.79
CA PHE A 79 0.17 11.41 -6.20
C PHE A 79 -1.20 12.04 -6.47
N ARG A 80 -2.08 11.32 -7.16
CA ARG A 80 -3.49 11.69 -7.34
C ARG A 80 -4.44 10.70 -6.67
N SER A 81 -4.13 9.40 -6.69
CA SER A 81 -4.92 8.36 -6.02
C SER A 81 -4.10 7.08 -5.78
N CYS A 82 -4.59 6.25 -4.85
CA CYS A 82 -4.01 4.91 -4.64
C CYS A 82 -4.16 4.02 -5.89
N GLN A 83 -5.28 4.13 -6.61
CA GLN A 83 -5.50 3.41 -7.86
C GLN A 83 -4.45 3.77 -8.92
N GLN A 84 -4.11 5.05 -9.08
CA GLN A 84 -3.05 5.50 -9.98
C GLN A 84 -1.73 4.78 -9.65
N LEU A 85 -1.33 4.77 -8.38
CA LEU A 85 -0.08 4.12 -7.97
C LEU A 85 -0.11 2.61 -8.22
N MET A 86 -1.26 1.94 -8.01
CA MET A 86 -1.41 0.52 -8.30
C MET A 86 -1.31 0.21 -9.80
N ASP A 87 -1.86 1.07 -10.66
CA ASP A 87 -1.75 0.93 -12.11
C ASP A 87 -0.33 1.25 -12.61
N GLU A 88 0.35 2.24 -12.03
CA GLU A 88 1.76 2.53 -12.28
C GLU A 88 2.65 1.36 -11.83
N GLY A 89 2.32 0.73 -10.70
CA GLY A 89 3.04 -0.42 -10.18
C GLY A 89 3.08 -1.62 -11.14
N LYS A 90 2.06 -1.78 -11.99
CA LYS A 90 2.05 -2.80 -13.07
C LYS A 90 3.13 -2.54 -14.11
N ASN A 91 3.52 -1.28 -14.32
CA ASN A 91 4.60 -0.89 -15.22
C ASN A 91 5.99 -1.00 -14.56
N PHE A 92 6.09 -1.20 -13.24
CA PHE A 92 7.34 -1.40 -12.50
C PHE A 92 7.74 -2.89 -12.35
N LEU A 93 6.96 -3.83 -12.88
CA LEU A 93 7.32 -5.27 -12.93
C LEU A 93 8.28 -5.59 -14.09
N VAL A 94 9.21 -4.69 -14.39
CA VAL A 94 10.31 -4.93 -15.33
C VAL A 94 11.62 -4.68 -14.59
N GLU A 95 12.13 -5.73 -13.96
CA GLU A 95 13.44 -6.38 -14.22
C GLU A 95 13.59 -7.63 -13.32
#